data_AF-A0A2V8QK59-F1
#
_entry.id   AF-A0A2V8QK59-F1
#
_cell.length_a   1.000
_cell.length_b   1.000
_cell.length_c   1.000
_cell.angle_alpha   90.00
_cell.angle_beta   90.00
_cell.angle_gamma   90.00
#
_symmetry.space_group_name_H-M   'P 1'
#
loop_
_entity.id
_entity.type
_entity.pdbx_description
1 polymer ?
#
loop_
_entity_poly.entity_id
_entity_poly.type
_entity_poly.pdbx_seq_one_letter_code
_entity_poly.pdbx_strand_id
1 'polypeptide(L)'
;MVLLTTALLGVASTIGYALMVSNSGRGVTNTKLLVVTVLEQMETLRNNGQLTFGQIANTGQVNNAGGGTFGGFPTGFQDLSVNPGPDGIFGTGDDLIDPGTDGNYGTADDYTNVNLIRTGFSREIVITTLNPQLKRIQVTLRYSANGGVRKELVGVSYLNDNSHSNYIR
;
A
#
# COMPACT_ATOMS: atom_id res chain seq x y z
N MET A 1 53.74 -3.76 -6.11
CA MET A 1 52.74 -3.06 -5.26
C MET A 1 51.59 -2.49 -6.09
N VAL A 2 51.84 -1.75 -7.18
CA VAL A 2 50.78 -1.14 -8.03
C VAL A 2 49.75 -2.15 -8.59
N LEU A 3 50.20 -3.33 -9.05
CA LEU A 3 49.32 -4.39 -9.58
C LEU A 3 48.32 -4.94 -8.55
N LEU A 4 48.75 -5.08 -7.31
CA LEU A 4 47.88 -5.59 -6.24
C LEU A 4 46.84 -4.53 -5.85
N THR A 5 47.24 -3.27 -5.79
CA THR A 5 46.33 -2.17 -5.47
C THR A 5 45.30 -1.92 -6.58
N THR A 6 45.68 -2.02 -7.86
CA THR A 6 44.72 -1.87 -8.96
C THR A 6 43.76 -3.05 -9.03
N ALA A 7 44.22 -4.27 -8.79
CA ALA A 7 43.35 -5.45 -8.71
C ALA A 7 42.36 -5.36 -7.55
N LEU A 8 42.82 -4.94 -6.36
CA LEU A 8 41.97 -4.79 -5.18
C LEU A 8 40.91 -3.70 -5.36
N LEU A 9 41.29 -2.56 -5.97
CA LEU A 9 40.34 -1.49 -6.33
C LEU A 9 39.31 -1.98 -7.35
N GLY A 10 39.74 -2.80 -8.32
CA GLY A 10 38.85 -3.46 -9.27
C GLY A 10 37.77 -4.29 -8.57
N VAL A 11 38.19 -5.20 -7.68
CA VAL A 11 37.27 -6.07 -6.92
C VAL A 11 36.37 -5.27 -5.97
N ALA A 12 36.91 -4.26 -5.28
CA ALA A 12 36.12 -3.40 -4.42
C ALA A 12 35.00 -2.67 -5.21
N SER A 13 35.33 -2.20 -6.43
CA SER A 13 34.36 -1.53 -7.30
C SER A 13 33.23 -2.46 -7.76
N THR A 14 33.55 -3.71 -8.10
CA THR A 14 32.55 -4.68 -8.57
C THR A 14 31.64 -5.15 -7.44
N ILE A 15 32.19 -5.36 -6.24
CA ILE A 15 31.40 -5.68 -5.04
C ILE A 15 30.46 -4.51 -4.69
N GLY A 16 30.97 -3.27 -4.71
CA GLY A 16 30.15 -2.09 -4.45
C GLY A 16 28.98 -1.97 -5.42
N TYR A 17 29.23 -2.17 -6.72
CA TYR A 17 28.17 -2.17 -7.73
C TYR A 17 27.16 -3.31 -7.52
N ALA A 18 27.63 -4.52 -7.22
CA ALA A 18 26.75 -5.67 -6.99
C ALA A 18 25.80 -5.44 -5.81
N LEU A 19 26.29 -4.92 -4.69
CA LEU A 19 25.47 -4.58 -3.52
C LEU A 19 24.41 -3.52 -3.84
N MET A 20 24.78 -2.49 -4.61
CA MET A 20 23.86 -1.45 -5.04
C MET A 20 22.73 -2.01 -5.92
N VAL A 21 23.04 -2.88 -6.87
CA VAL A 21 22.03 -3.52 -7.73
C VAL A 21 21.14 -4.46 -6.91
N SER A 22 21.71 -5.28 -6.02
CA SER A 22 20.94 -6.19 -5.17
C SER A 22 19.96 -5.46 -4.24
N ASN A 23 20.41 -4.40 -3.57
CA ASN A 23 19.54 -3.60 -2.69
C ASN A 23 18.42 -2.90 -3.49
N SER A 24 18.72 -2.43 -4.70
CA SER A 24 17.71 -1.84 -5.60
C SER A 24 16.67 -2.89 -6.03
N GLY A 25 17.11 -4.10 -6.36
CA GLY A 25 16.24 -5.22 -6.72
C GLY A 25 15.28 -5.59 -5.59
N ARG A 26 15.77 -5.66 -4.35
CA ARG A 26 14.92 -5.91 -3.16
C ARG A 26 13.85 -4.82 -2.97
N GLY A 27 14.23 -3.55 -3.15
CA GLY A 27 13.29 -2.43 -3.06
C GLY A 27 12.16 -2.54 -4.08
N VAL A 28 12.48 -2.87 -5.34
CA VAL A 28 11.48 -3.06 -6.41
C VAL A 28 10.55 -4.23 -6.10
N THR A 29 11.10 -5.40 -5.71
CA THR A 29 10.28 -6.59 -5.42
C THR A 29 9.35 -6.34 -4.24
N ASN A 30 9.84 -5.77 -3.14
CA ASN A 30 9.01 -5.44 -1.97
C ASN A 30 7.88 -4.46 -2.35
N THR A 31 8.20 -3.44 -3.15
CA THR A 31 7.22 -2.46 -3.61
C THR A 31 6.15 -3.10 -4.49
N LYS A 32 6.52 -3.99 -5.41
CA LYS A 32 5.56 -4.74 -6.23
C LYS A 32 4.61 -5.56 -5.38
N LEU A 33 5.14 -6.31 -4.41
CA LEU A 33 4.31 -7.11 -3.51
C LEU A 33 3.31 -6.22 -2.76
N LEU A 34 3.74 -5.08 -2.24
CA LEU A 34 2.85 -4.14 -1.53
C LEU A 34 1.76 -3.55 -2.41
N VAL A 35 2.10 -3.17 -3.64
CA VAL A 35 1.12 -2.65 -4.59
C VAL A 35 0.10 -3.73 -4.93
N VAL A 36 0.55 -4.96 -5.21
CA VAL A 36 -0.35 -6.08 -5.49
C VAL A 36 -1.22 -6.39 -4.27
N THR A 37 -0.70 -6.42 -3.04
CA THR A 37 -1.51 -6.70 -1.86
C THR A 37 -2.62 -5.69 -1.63
N VAL A 38 -2.38 -4.40 -1.89
CA VAL A 38 -3.43 -3.38 -1.78
C VAL A 38 -4.49 -3.60 -2.86
N LEU A 39 -4.10 -3.92 -4.09
CA LEU A 39 -5.05 -4.22 -5.17
C LEU A 39 -5.89 -5.47 -4.86
N GLU A 40 -5.27 -6.55 -4.39
CA GLU A 40 -5.95 -7.80 -4.01
C GLU A 40 -6.88 -7.61 -2.80
N GLN A 41 -6.51 -6.75 -1.85
CA GLN A 41 -7.38 -6.42 -0.73
C GLN A 41 -8.68 -5.77 -1.22
N MET A 42 -8.62 -4.85 -2.19
CA MET A 42 -9.83 -4.20 -2.72
C MET A 42 -10.79 -5.21 -3.34
N GLU A 43 -10.24 -6.17 -4.10
CA GLU A 43 -11.00 -7.29 -4.66
C GLU A 43 -11.61 -8.17 -3.56
N THR A 44 -10.84 -8.45 -2.51
CA THR A 44 -11.28 -9.26 -1.36
C THR A 44 -12.40 -8.58 -0.56
N LEU A 45 -12.27 -7.27 -0.30
CA LEU A 45 -13.28 -6.48 0.41
C LEU A 45 -14.62 -6.48 -0.31
N ARG A 46 -14.58 -6.36 -1.65
CA ARG A 46 -15.77 -6.50 -2.48
C ARG A 46 -16.33 -7.92 -2.43
N ASN A 47 -15.49 -8.93 -2.65
CA ASN A 47 -15.92 -10.33 -2.79
C ASN A 47 -16.52 -10.91 -1.51
N ASN A 48 -15.97 -10.54 -0.36
CA ASN A 48 -16.47 -10.98 0.94
C ASN A 48 -17.66 -10.14 1.43
N GLY A 49 -18.04 -9.08 0.69
CA GLY A 49 -19.11 -8.16 1.09
C GLY A 49 -18.78 -7.30 2.32
N GLN A 50 -17.51 -7.22 2.72
CA GLN A 50 -17.07 -6.35 3.82
C GLN A 50 -17.26 -4.87 3.45
N LEU A 51 -17.04 -4.51 2.18
CA LEU A 51 -17.44 -3.24 1.60
C LEU A 51 -18.32 -3.47 0.37
N THR A 52 -19.38 -2.69 0.27
CA THR A 52 -20.16 -2.63 -0.97
C THR A 52 -19.36 -1.95 -2.09
N PHE A 53 -19.67 -2.25 -3.35
CA PHE A 53 -19.01 -1.61 -4.49
C PHE A 53 -19.08 -0.08 -4.40
N GLY A 54 -20.20 0.48 -3.93
CA GLY A 54 -20.36 1.92 -3.70
C GLY A 54 -19.41 2.50 -2.63
N GLN A 55 -19.02 1.70 -1.63
CA GLN A 55 -18.14 2.13 -0.55
C GLN A 55 -16.66 2.13 -0.92
N ILE A 56 -16.25 1.32 -1.90
CA ILE A 56 -14.87 1.30 -2.39
C ILE A 56 -14.62 2.56 -3.22
N ALA A 57 -14.31 3.67 -2.56
CA ALA A 57 -14.11 4.98 -3.16
C ALA A 57 -13.14 5.81 -2.30
N ASN A 58 -12.63 6.89 -2.87
CA ASN A 58 -11.85 7.84 -2.10
C ASN A 58 -12.71 8.57 -1.07
N THR A 59 -12.08 9.07 -0.01
CA THR A 59 -12.73 9.86 1.05
C THR A 59 -13.57 10.99 0.46
N GLY A 60 -14.81 11.12 0.93
CA GLY A 60 -15.79 12.08 0.43
C GLY A 60 -16.57 11.65 -0.83
N GLN A 61 -16.23 10.51 -1.44
CA GLN A 61 -16.94 9.92 -2.59
C GLN A 61 -17.58 8.55 -2.26
N VAL A 62 -17.55 8.17 -0.98
CA VAL A 62 -18.08 6.90 -0.48
C VAL A 62 -19.61 6.92 -0.48
N ASN A 63 -20.23 5.89 -1.04
CA ASN A 63 -21.66 5.68 -0.94
C ASN A 63 -21.99 4.64 0.14
N ASN A 64 -22.40 5.10 1.34
CA ASN A 64 -22.78 4.24 2.47
C ASN A 64 -24.25 3.78 2.46
N ALA A 65 -24.97 3.91 1.33
CA ALA A 65 -26.39 3.51 1.24
C ALA A 65 -26.64 2.00 1.41
N GLY A 66 -25.59 1.17 1.36
CA GLY A 66 -25.66 -0.30 1.47
C GLY A 66 -25.35 -0.87 2.86
N GLY A 67 -25.18 -0.03 3.90
CA GLY A 67 -24.89 -0.45 5.27
C GLY A 67 -23.41 -0.34 5.66
N GLY A 68 -23.14 -0.15 6.97
CA GLY A 68 -21.80 0.16 7.51
C GLY A 68 -21.34 1.60 7.21
N THR A 69 -20.61 2.22 8.13
CA THR A 69 -20.00 3.53 7.90
C THR A 69 -18.54 3.32 7.52
N PHE A 70 -18.17 3.67 6.29
CA PHE A 70 -16.79 3.65 5.82
C PHE A 70 -16.32 5.07 5.45
N GLY A 71 -15.10 5.43 5.85
CA GLY A 71 -14.51 6.75 5.62
C GLY A 71 -13.89 6.95 4.23
N GLY A 72 -13.64 5.85 3.51
CA GLY A 72 -13.02 5.89 2.19
C GLY A 72 -11.50 5.92 2.26
N PHE A 73 -10.89 5.77 1.08
CA PHE A 73 -9.44 5.81 0.95
C PHE A 73 -8.96 7.27 0.80
N PRO A 74 -8.13 7.81 1.72
CA PRO A 74 -7.58 9.15 1.59
C PRO A 74 -6.80 9.30 0.27
N THR A 75 -6.96 10.46 -0.35
CA THR A 75 -6.15 10.87 -1.51
C THR A 75 -4.84 11.51 -1.05
N GLY A 76 -3.86 11.59 -1.96
CA GLY A 76 -2.51 12.04 -1.63
C GLY A 76 -1.64 10.95 -1.03
N PHE A 77 -0.36 11.28 -0.87
CA PHE A 77 0.61 10.36 -0.29
C PHE A 77 0.46 10.30 1.22
N GLN A 78 0.10 9.12 1.70
CA GLN A 78 0.04 8.75 3.09
C GLN A 78 1.18 7.79 3.43
N ASP A 79 1.59 7.77 4.69
CA ASP A 79 2.52 6.76 5.17
C ASP A 79 1.89 5.37 5.10
N LEU A 80 2.72 4.37 4.82
CA LEU A 80 2.27 2.99 4.76
C LEU A 80 2.32 2.38 6.17
N SER A 81 1.17 2.00 6.71
CA SER A 81 1.11 1.31 8.02
C SER A 81 1.38 -0.19 7.90
N VAL A 82 1.87 -0.78 8.99
CA VAL A 82 1.95 -2.23 9.20
C VAL A 82 0.71 -2.82 9.87
N ASN A 83 -0.20 -1.96 10.35
CA ASN A 83 -1.47 -2.31 10.99
C ASN A 83 -2.64 -1.75 10.15
N PRO A 84 -3.75 -2.48 10.00
CA PRO A 84 -4.93 -2.00 9.27
C PRO A 84 -5.86 -1.09 10.10
N GLY A 85 -5.47 -0.75 11.34
CA GLY A 85 -6.28 0.10 12.21
C GLY A 85 -7.60 -0.55 12.71
N PRO A 86 -8.46 0.26 13.37
CA PRO A 86 -9.78 -0.13 13.86
C PRO A 86 -10.72 -0.74 12.80
N ASP A 87 -10.74 -0.22 11.58
CA ASP A 87 -11.66 -0.68 10.53
C ASP A 87 -11.21 -2.00 9.85
N GLY A 88 -9.98 -2.44 10.12
CA GLY A 88 -9.42 -3.68 9.60
C GLY A 88 -9.11 -3.62 8.10
N ILE A 89 -8.99 -2.43 7.51
CA ILE A 89 -8.77 -2.20 6.08
C ILE A 89 -7.49 -1.39 5.89
N PHE A 90 -6.42 -2.00 5.38
CA PHE A 90 -5.23 -1.22 5.03
C PHE A 90 -5.56 -0.21 3.94
N GLY A 91 -5.17 1.04 4.11
CA GLY A 91 -5.42 2.08 3.10
C GLY A 91 -6.07 3.32 3.65
N THR A 92 -6.53 3.29 4.88
CA THR A 92 -7.53 4.18 5.44
C THR A 92 -6.90 5.18 6.41
N GLY A 93 -7.71 6.12 6.91
CA GLY A 93 -7.22 7.20 7.76
C GLY A 93 -6.83 6.76 9.17
N ASP A 94 -7.26 5.57 9.59
CA ASP A 94 -7.13 5.02 10.95
C ASP A 94 -6.01 3.98 11.08
N ASP A 95 -5.29 3.70 10.00
CA ASP A 95 -4.16 2.75 9.93
C ASP A 95 -3.03 3.00 10.95
N LEU A 96 -2.87 4.23 11.44
CA LEU A 96 -1.87 4.60 12.43
C LEU A 96 -2.42 4.68 13.86
N ILE A 97 -3.69 4.32 14.07
CA ILE A 97 -4.29 4.28 15.40
C ILE A 97 -3.84 3.00 16.11
N ASP A 98 -3.39 3.16 17.34
CA ASP A 98 -3.00 2.10 18.27
C ASP A 98 -3.99 2.09 19.44
N PRO A 99 -4.51 0.91 19.85
CA PRO A 99 -5.52 0.80 20.89
C PRO A 99 -4.98 1.00 22.32
N GLY A 100 -3.70 1.35 22.46
CA GLY A 100 -3.12 1.64 23.76
C GLY A 100 -2.96 0.42 24.65
N THR A 101 -3.17 0.62 25.95
CA THR A 101 -2.80 -0.38 26.95
C THR A 101 -3.89 -1.43 27.14
N ASP A 102 -5.15 -1.05 26.91
CA ASP A 102 -6.28 -1.97 27.07
C ASP A 102 -6.52 -2.88 25.86
N GLY A 103 -5.94 -2.52 24.71
CA GLY A 103 -5.98 -3.30 23.47
C GLY A 103 -7.30 -3.25 22.71
N ASN A 104 -8.22 -2.34 23.06
CA ASN A 104 -9.50 -2.16 22.41
C ASN A 104 -9.57 -0.83 21.66
N TYR A 105 -9.94 -0.85 20.38
CA TYR A 105 -10.19 0.40 19.64
C TYR A 105 -11.49 1.08 20.08
N GLY A 106 -11.49 2.40 20.05
CA GLY A 106 -12.62 3.27 20.41
C GLY A 106 -12.61 3.76 21.87
N THR A 107 -11.50 3.58 22.58
CA THR A 107 -11.33 3.96 23.99
C THR A 107 -10.53 5.25 24.12
N ALA A 108 -10.47 5.80 25.34
CA ALA A 108 -9.81 7.08 25.59
C ALA A 108 -8.27 7.02 25.49
N ASP A 109 -7.69 5.83 25.53
CA ASP A 109 -6.25 5.59 25.39
C ASP A 109 -5.80 5.30 23.95
N ASP A 110 -6.71 5.38 22.96
CA ASP A 110 -6.35 5.35 21.55
C ASP A 110 -5.46 6.54 21.17
N TYR A 111 -4.38 6.29 20.43
CA TYR A 111 -3.51 7.36 19.92
C TYR A 111 -2.87 7.03 18.58
N THR A 112 -2.38 8.06 17.88
CA THR A 112 -1.61 7.89 16.65
C THR A 112 -0.19 7.41 16.97
N ASN A 113 0.15 6.19 16.55
CA ASN A 113 1.46 5.58 16.76
C ASN A 113 2.31 5.61 15.48
N VAL A 114 3.28 6.53 15.45
CA VAL A 114 4.23 6.69 14.33
C VAL A 114 5.14 5.47 14.12
N ASN A 115 5.28 4.58 15.12
CA ASN A 115 6.07 3.35 14.97
C ASN A 115 5.40 2.32 14.06
N LEU A 116 4.09 2.47 13.79
CA LEU A 116 3.37 1.64 12.82
C LEU A 116 3.73 2.01 11.38
N ILE A 117 4.43 3.14 11.15
CA ILE A 117 4.87 3.55 9.83
C ILE A 117 5.99 2.63 9.34
N ARG A 118 5.76 2.02 8.17
CA ARG A 118 6.81 1.35 7.42
C ARG A 118 7.75 2.39 6.81
N THR A 119 8.82 2.67 7.54
CA THR A 119 9.82 3.68 7.17
C THR A 119 10.30 3.55 5.72
N GLY A 120 10.33 4.67 5.02
CA GLY A 120 10.84 4.76 3.64
C GLY A 120 9.82 4.40 2.56
N PHE A 121 8.56 4.11 2.93
CA PHE A 121 7.45 3.84 2.04
C PHE A 121 6.30 4.82 2.28
N SER A 122 5.72 5.35 1.20
CA SER A 122 4.45 6.07 1.23
C SER A 122 3.61 5.61 0.06
N ARG A 123 2.28 5.68 0.19
CA ARG A 123 1.35 5.25 -0.85
C ARG A 123 0.27 6.29 -1.09
N GLU A 124 -0.28 6.25 -2.28
CA GLU A 124 -1.47 6.99 -2.67
C GLU A 124 -2.41 6.02 -3.38
N ILE A 125 -3.69 6.04 -3.01
CA ILE A 125 -4.73 5.22 -3.63
C ILE A 125 -5.71 6.15 -4.31
N VAL A 126 -5.82 6.07 -5.63
CA VAL A 126 -6.76 6.86 -6.43
C VAL A 126 -7.77 5.90 -7.05
N ILE A 127 -9.04 6.09 -6.72
CA ILE A 127 -10.15 5.31 -7.22
C ILE A 127 -11.00 6.20 -8.11
N THR A 128 -11.10 5.84 -9.38
CA THR A 128 -11.90 6.57 -10.37
C THR A 128 -13.05 5.70 -10.83
N THR A 129 -14.29 6.14 -10.61
CA THR A 129 -15.48 5.50 -11.18
C THR A 129 -15.50 5.76 -12.68
N LEU A 130 -15.43 4.69 -13.49
CA LEU A 130 -15.50 4.79 -14.95
C LEU A 130 -16.94 4.70 -15.43
N ASN A 131 -17.73 3.82 -14.80
CA ASN A 131 -19.16 3.67 -15.01
C ASN A 131 -19.79 3.06 -13.73
N PRO A 132 -21.12 2.92 -13.64
CA PRO A 132 -21.78 2.39 -12.44
C PRO A 132 -21.34 0.98 -12.02
N GLN A 133 -20.70 0.21 -12.91
CA GLN A 133 -20.28 -1.17 -12.68
C GLN A 133 -18.76 -1.37 -12.72
N LEU A 134 -17.97 -0.31 -12.92
CA LEU A 134 -16.53 -0.41 -13.13
C LEU A 134 -15.78 0.79 -12.52
N LYS A 135 -14.77 0.46 -11.70
CA LYS A 135 -13.84 1.41 -11.09
C LYS A 135 -12.42 1.09 -11.51
N ARG A 136 -11.62 2.11 -11.75
CA ARG A 136 -10.16 2.01 -11.87
C ARG A 136 -9.54 2.30 -10.52
N ILE A 137 -8.73 1.38 -10.02
CA ILE A 137 -7.95 1.53 -8.80
C ILE A 137 -6.49 1.71 -9.19
N GLN A 138 -5.93 2.86 -8.88
CA GLN A 138 -4.52 3.17 -9.07
C GLN A 138 -3.85 3.28 -7.71
N VAL A 139 -2.85 2.45 -7.48
CA VAL A 139 -2.01 2.49 -6.28
C VAL A 139 -0.63 2.97 -6.70
N THR A 140 -0.23 4.12 -6.17
CA THR A 140 1.09 4.70 -6.40
C THR A 140 1.90 4.56 -5.13
N LEU A 141 3.03 3.86 -5.19
CA LEU A 141 3.89 3.66 -4.04
C LEU A 141 5.23 4.35 -4.26
N ARG A 142 5.61 5.21 -3.32
CA ARG A 142 6.91 5.86 -3.23
C ARG A 142 7.80 5.11 -2.26
N TYR A 143 8.99 4.73 -2.71
CA TYR A 143 10.00 4.10 -1.86
C TYR A 143 11.35 4.77 -2.02
N SER A 144 12.15 4.75 -0.96
CA SER A 144 13.53 5.25 -1.00
C SER A 144 14.45 4.18 -1.60
N ALA A 145 15.08 4.49 -2.74
CA ALA A 145 16.12 3.66 -3.32
C ALA A 145 17.50 4.03 -2.74
N ASN A 146 18.52 3.22 -3.06
CA ASN A 146 19.90 3.51 -2.66
C ASN A 146 20.30 4.94 -3.07
N GLY A 147 20.93 5.68 -2.15
CA GLY A 147 21.34 7.06 -2.36
C GLY A 147 20.27 8.12 -2.05
N GLY A 148 19.16 7.75 -1.40
CA GLY A 148 18.13 8.69 -0.95
C GLY A 148 17.18 9.17 -2.05
N VAL A 149 17.35 8.66 -3.28
CA VAL A 149 16.46 8.96 -4.41
C VAL A 149 15.11 8.26 -4.18
N ARG A 150 14.04 9.05 -4.13
CA ARG A 150 12.67 8.51 -4.10
C ARG A 150 12.30 7.99 -5.48
N LYS A 151 11.85 6.75 -5.55
CA LYS A 151 11.31 6.12 -6.75
C LYS A 151 9.82 5.85 -6.56
N GLU A 152 9.11 5.83 -7.67
CA GLU A 152 7.68 5.54 -7.71
C GLU A 152 7.44 4.23 -8.47
N LEU A 153 6.44 3.48 -8.02
CA LEU A 153 5.88 2.35 -8.74
C LEU A 153 4.36 2.51 -8.74
N VAL A 154 3.76 2.40 -9.92
CA VAL A 154 2.32 2.50 -10.10
C VAL A 154 1.77 1.14 -10.47
N GLY A 155 0.77 0.68 -9.72
CA GLY A 155 -0.09 -0.43 -10.08
C GLY A 155 -1.49 0.06 -10.41
N VAL A 156 -2.11 -0.55 -11.41
CA VAL A 156 -3.48 -0.25 -11.82
C VAL A 156 -4.26 -1.55 -11.91
N SER A 157 -5.43 -1.58 -11.28
CA SER A 157 -6.43 -2.64 -11.45
C SER A 157 -7.79 -2.05 -11.80
N TYR A 158 -8.66 -2.90 -12.32
CA TYR A 158 -10.04 -2.57 -12.65
C TYR A 158 -10.97 -3.46 -11.84
N LEU A 159 -11.75 -2.83 -10.96
CA LEU A 159 -12.71 -3.48 -10.09
C LEU A 159 -14.10 -3.36 -10.71
N ASN A 160 -14.75 -4.50 -10.98
CA ASN A 160 -16.13 -4.55 -11.43
C ASN A 160 -17.12 -4.77 -10.27
N ASP A 161 -18.38 -4.38 -10.47
CA ASP A 161 -19.47 -4.55 -9.49
C ASP A 161 -20.03 -5.98 -9.43
N ASN A 162 -19.74 -6.81 -10.44
CA ASN A 162 -20.20 -8.19 -10.43
C ASN A 162 -19.32 -9.07 -9.53
N SER A 163 -19.80 -9.35 -8.32
CA SER A 163 -19.17 -10.26 -7.35
C SER A 163 -19.38 -11.75 -7.67
N HIS A 164 -20.24 -12.08 -8.64
CA HIS A 164 -20.43 -13.47 -9.07
C HIS A 164 -19.24 -13.93 -9.93
N SER A 165 -18.34 -14.67 -9.27
CA SER A 165 -17.40 -15.65 -9.79
C SER A 165 -17.30 -15.74 -11.33
N ASN A 166 -16.18 -15.27 -11.88
CA ASN A 166 -15.74 -15.61 -13.24
C ASN A 166 -15.42 -17.12 -13.43
N TYR A 167 -15.56 -17.95 -12.38
CA TYR A 167 -15.55 -19.40 -12.50
C TYR A 167 -16.98 -19.88 -12.80
N ILE A 168 -17.24 -20.06 -14.09
CA ILE A 168 -18.30 -20.95 -14.58
C ILE A 168 -17.97 -22.35 -14.01
N ARG A 169 -18.92 -22.94 -13.30
CA ARG A 169 -18.88 -24.33 -12.83
C ARG A 169 -18.84 -25.31 -13.99
#